data_AF-A0A6A6M7U4-F1
#
_entry.id   AF-A0A6A6M7U4-F1
#
_cell.length_a   1.000
_cell.length_b   1.000
_cell.length_c   1.000
_cell.angle_alpha   90.00
_cell.angle_beta   90.00
_cell.angle_gamma   90.00
#
_symmetry.space_group_name_H-M   'P 1'
#
loop_
_entity.id
_entity.type
_entity.pdbx_description
1 polymer ?
#
loop_
_entity_poly.entity_id
_entity_poly.type
_entity_poly.pdbx_seq_one_letter_code
_entity_poly.pdbx_strand_id
1 'polypeptide(L)'
;MLIFALFQVQLPPLFNIPKSHLQCYGESVYAVGEDLLHKCNSAEKSQERFISVVAWSISLTRPTIFGCAPYNPILGETHHVSKGSLNVLLEQVSHHPPVSALHATDEKENIEMIWCHNPVPKFYGISASYYNN
;
A
#
# COMPACT_ATOMS: atom_id res chain seq x y z
N MET A 1 4.10 -9.32 -18.27
CA MET A 1 3.09 -10.41 -18.31
C MET A 1 1.98 -10.02 -17.35
N LEU A 2 0.78 -9.77 -17.87
CA LEU A 2 -0.38 -9.23 -17.15
C LEU A 2 -1.15 -10.39 -16.51
N ILE A 3 -1.04 -10.61 -15.20
CA ILE A 3 -1.85 -11.63 -14.53
C ILE A 3 -2.56 -11.01 -13.34
N PHE A 4 -3.84 -10.67 -13.52
CA PHE A 4 -4.76 -10.43 -12.41
C PHE A 4 -5.11 -11.75 -11.71
N ALA A 5 -4.79 -11.85 -10.43
CA ALA A 5 -5.14 -12.96 -9.56
C ALA A 5 -6.53 -12.78 -8.92
N LEU A 6 -7.48 -12.17 -9.63
CA LEU A 6 -8.90 -12.29 -9.27
C LEU A 6 -9.47 -13.64 -9.75
N PHE A 7 -8.93 -14.23 -10.84
CA PHE A 7 -9.48 -15.46 -11.43
C PHE A 7 -8.53 -16.32 -12.30
N GLN A 8 -7.20 -16.09 -12.31
CA GLN A 8 -6.37 -16.48 -13.47
C GLN A 8 -6.92 -15.96 -14.82
N VAL A 9 -7.75 -14.92 -14.77
CA VAL A 9 -8.35 -14.27 -15.94
C VAL A 9 -7.65 -12.94 -16.12
N GLN A 10 -7.17 -12.69 -17.34
CA GLN A 10 -6.61 -11.41 -17.73
C GLN A 10 -7.74 -10.39 -17.89
N LEU A 11 -7.74 -9.33 -17.07
CA LEU A 11 -8.62 -8.20 -17.30
C LEU A 11 -8.15 -7.42 -18.53
N PRO A 12 -9.05 -6.94 -19.40
CA PRO A 12 -8.70 -6.04 -20.48
C PRO A 12 -7.92 -4.82 -19.95
N PRO A 13 -6.86 -4.36 -20.63
CA PRO A 13 -6.06 -3.22 -20.18
C PRO A 13 -6.86 -1.93 -19.93
N LEU A 14 -8.05 -1.80 -20.51
CA LEU A 14 -8.97 -0.68 -20.28
C LEU A 14 -9.39 -0.53 -18.82
N PHE A 15 -9.40 -1.61 -18.04
CA PHE A 15 -9.72 -1.61 -16.62
C PHE A 15 -8.48 -1.41 -15.73
N ASN A 16 -7.30 -1.16 -16.31
CA ASN A 16 -6.09 -1.00 -15.53
C ASN A 16 -5.74 0.48 -15.38
N ILE A 17 -5.53 0.92 -14.14
CA ILE A 17 -4.86 2.19 -13.91
C ILE A 17 -3.37 2.02 -14.26
N PRO A 18 -2.67 3.07 -14.75
CA PRO A 18 -1.26 3.00 -15.13
C PRO A 18 -0.32 2.99 -13.90
N LYS A 19 -0.59 2.10 -12.94
CA LYS A 19 0.19 1.91 -11.71
C LYS A 19 0.24 0.43 -11.33
N SER A 20 1.34 0.00 -10.74
CA SER A 20 1.46 -1.29 -10.04
C SER A 20 0.82 -1.22 -8.65
N HIS A 21 0.40 -2.35 -8.09
CA HIS A 21 -0.02 -2.42 -6.69
C HIS A 21 1.06 -1.88 -5.75
N LEU A 22 2.35 -2.10 -6.05
CA LEU A 22 3.45 -1.57 -5.21
C LEU A 22 3.42 -0.04 -5.14
N GLN A 23 3.11 0.62 -6.25
CA GLN A 23 2.97 2.08 -6.29
C GLN A 23 1.74 2.52 -5.48
N CYS A 24 0.60 1.84 -5.64
CA CYS A 24 -0.60 2.16 -4.87
C CYS A 24 -0.40 2.01 -3.35
N TYR A 25 0.29 0.96 -2.92
CA TYR A 25 0.64 0.78 -1.51
C TYR A 25 1.61 1.87 -1.03
N GLY A 26 2.66 2.18 -1.79
CA GLY A 26 3.60 3.24 -1.45
C GLY A 26 2.94 4.63 -1.34
N GLU A 27 2.05 4.98 -2.28
CA GLU A 27 1.34 6.27 -2.30
C GLU A 27 0.51 6.52 -1.04
N SER A 28 0.03 5.46 -0.39
CA SER A 28 -0.65 5.60 0.90
C SER A 28 0.27 6.23 1.94
N VAL A 29 1.56 5.90 1.91
CA VAL A 29 2.59 6.36 2.86
C VAL A 29 3.14 7.74 2.51
N TYR A 30 3.64 7.93 1.28
CA TYR A 30 4.38 9.15 0.93
C TYR A 30 3.53 10.27 0.29
N ALA A 31 2.37 9.95 -0.32
CA ALA A 31 1.58 10.92 -1.09
C ALA A 31 0.47 11.57 -0.26
N VAL A 32 0.66 11.73 1.06
CA VAL A 32 -0.30 12.36 1.97
C VAL A 32 -0.24 13.89 1.90
N GLY A 33 -1.40 14.54 1.98
CA GLY A 33 -1.53 16.01 1.90
C GLY A 33 -1.07 16.74 3.16
N GLU A 34 -1.05 16.04 4.30
CA GLU A 34 -0.51 16.51 5.57
C GLU A 34 0.52 15.50 6.08
N ASP A 35 1.60 15.97 6.70
CA ASP A 35 2.62 15.13 7.31
C ASP A 35 2.14 14.59 8.68
N LEU A 36 1.28 13.57 8.60
CA LEU A 36 0.75 12.89 9.78
C LEU A 36 1.74 11.90 10.39
N LEU A 37 2.76 11.45 9.64
CA LEU A 37 3.80 10.55 10.14
C LEU A 37 4.63 11.25 11.21
N HIS A 38 5.08 12.47 10.97
CA HIS A 38 5.81 13.27 11.95
C HIS A 38 5.07 13.35 13.31
N LYS A 39 3.74 13.52 13.29
CA LYS A 39 2.91 13.60 14.50
C LYS A 39 2.90 12.32 15.34
N CYS A 40 3.20 11.17 14.73
CA CYS A 40 3.24 9.90 15.44
C CYS A 40 4.34 9.84 16.50
N ASN A 41 5.43 10.62 16.33
CA ASN A 41 6.55 10.65 17.27
C ASN A 41 6.80 12.02 17.93
N SER A 42 6.04 13.07 17.59
CA SER A 42 6.30 14.42 18.11
C SER A 42 5.68 14.72 19.48
N ALA A 43 4.64 13.98 19.90
CA ALA A 43 3.94 14.26 21.17
C ALA A 43 4.63 13.63 22.39
N GLU A 44 4.66 14.36 23.51
CA GLU A 44 5.26 13.89 24.77
C GLU A 44 4.50 12.71 25.39
N LYS A 45 3.16 12.79 25.40
CA LYS A 45 2.31 11.75 25.99
C LYS A 45 2.08 10.61 25.03
N SER A 46 2.18 9.38 25.55
CA SER A 46 1.95 8.16 24.76
C SER A 46 0.55 8.08 24.16
N GLN A 47 -0.48 8.58 24.87
CA GLN A 47 -1.87 8.60 24.39
C GLN A 47 -2.05 9.47 23.14
N GLU A 48 -1.40 10.63 23.10
CA GLU A 48 -1.48 11.57 21.98
C GLU A 48 -0.72 11.03 20.76
N ARG A 49 0.42 10.36 20.97
CA ARG A 49 1.12 9.62 19.91
C ARG A 49 0.26 8.50 19.33
N PHE A 50 -0.40 7.72 20.19
CA PHE A 50 -1.30 6.64 19.76
C PHE A 50 -2.47 7.17 18.92
N ILE A 51 -3.11 8.26 19.34
CA ILE A 51 -4.17 8.92 18.56
C ILE A 51 -3.64 9.34 17.18
N SER A 52 -2.41 9.86 17.11
CA SER A 52 -1.80 10.25 15.85
C SER A 52 -1.52 9.07 14.92
N VAL A 53 -1.07 7.92 15.47
CA VAL A 53 -0.90 6.66 14.71
C VAL A 53 -2.24 6.17 14.16
N VAL A 54 -3.31 6.22 14.95
CA VAL A 54 -4.66 5.84 14.50
C VAL A 54 -5.16 6.79 13.40
N ALA A 55 -5.00 8.10 13.60
CA ALA A 55 -5.40 9.10 12.61
C ALA A 55 -4.64 8.92 11.29
N TRP A 56 -3.33 8.72 11.36
CA TRP A 56 -2.50 8.39 10.20
C TRP A 56 -2.98 7.11 9.51
N SER A 57 -3.20 6.02 10.25
CA SER A 57 -3.65 4.74 9.69
C SER A 57 -4.98 4.84 8.95
N ILE A 58 -5.95 5.59 9.48
CA ILE A 58 -7.25 5.82 8.81
C ILE A 58 -7.06 6.65 7.53
N SER A 59 -6.15 7.63 7.54
CA SER A 59 -5.88 8.52 6.41
C SER A 59 -5.30 7.82 5.17
N LEU A 60 -4.77 6.60 5.33
CA LEU A 60 -4.20 5.80 4.24
C LEU A 60 -5.26 5.29 3.25
N THR A 61 -6.54 5.34 3.64
CA THR A 61 -7.65 4.85 2.82
C THR A 61 -7.83 5.74 1.59
N ARG A 62 -7.45 5.24 0.42
CA ARG A 62 -7.66 5.92 -0.86
C ARG A 62 -8.66 5.15 -1.72
N PRO A 63 -9.79 5.75 -2.10
CA PRO A 63 -10.72 5.10 -3.02
C PRO A 63 -10.05 4.97 -4.39
N THR A 64 -10.07 3.76 -4.95
CA THR A 64 -9.70 3.54 -6.35
C THR A 64 -10.83 4.00 -7.27
N ILE A 65 -10.50 4.24 -8.54
CA ILE A 65 -11.51 4.51 -9.57
C ILE A 65 -12.37 3.25 -9.71
N PHE A 66 -13.69 3.41 -9.56
CA PHE A 66 -14.63 2.28 -9.64
C PHE A 66 -14.45 1.52 -10.96
N GLY A 67 -14.32 0.19 -10.85
CA GLY A 67 -14.13 -0.69 -12.00
C GLY A 67 -12.69 -0.77 -12.52
N CYS A 68 -11.74 0.00 -11.96
CA CYS A 68 -10.34 -0.08 -12.34
C CYS A 68 -9.45 -0.65 -11.23
N ALA A 69 -8.41 -1.37 -11.61
CA ALA A 69 -7.45 -1.96 -10.68
C ALA A 69 -6.00 -1.71 -11.14
N PRO A 70 -5.03 -1.60 -10.21
CA PRO A 70 -3.62 -1.48 -10.58
C PRO A 70 -3.08 -2.79 -11.14
N TYR A 71 -2.02 -2.70 -11.93
CA TYR A 71 -1.29 -3.86 -12.43
C TYR A 71 -0.82 -4.75 -11.28
N ASN A 72 -0.92 -6.06 -11.49
CA ASN A 72 -0.39 -7.03 -10.55
C ASN A 72 1.13 -7.07 -10.62
N PRO A 73 1.84 -6.93 -9.49
CA PRO A 73 3.28 -6.96 -9.48
C PRO A 73 3.81 -8.34 -9.88
N ILE A 74 4.92 -8.35 -10.63
CA ILE A 74 5.66 -9.60 -10.89
C ILE A 74 6.53 -9.95 -9.67
N LEU A 75 6.88 -11.22 -9.50
CA LEU A 75 7.80 -11.64 -8.43
C LEU A 75 9.14 -10.90 -8.55
N GLY A 76 9.62 -10.32 -7.44
CA GLY A 76 10.83 -9.50 -7.39
C GLY A 76 10.69 -8.09 -7.96
N GLU A 77 9.48 -7.68 -8.39
CA GLU A 77 9.22 -6.28 -8.71
C GLU A 77 9.47 -5.42 -7.47
N THR A 78 10.13 -4.28 -7.66
CA THR A 78 10.41 -3.32 -6.58
C THR A 78 9.88 -1.94 -6.92
N HIS A 79 9.50 -1.20 -5.87
CA HIS A 79 9.18 0.22 -5.95
C HIS A 79 9.87 0.97 -4.82
N HIS A 80 10.63 2.00 -5.16
CA HIS A 80 11.37 2.81 -4.19
C HIS A 80 11.06 4.29 -4.38
N VAL A 81 10.80 4.99 -3.27
CA VAL A 81 10.53 6.42 -3.24
C VAL A 81 11.21 7.06 -2.04
N SER A 82 11.88 8.19 -2.28
CA SER A 82 12.40 9.07 -1.23
C SER A 82 11.65 10.41 -1.28
N LYS A 83 11.10 10.84 -0.15
CA LYS A 83 10.41 12.14 0.02
C LYS A 83 10.98 12.83 1.26
N GLY A 84 11.94 13.73 1.06
CA GLY A 84 12.66 14.33 2.19
C GLY A 84 13.51 13.27 2.91
N SER A 85 13.31 13.12 4.23
CA SER A 85 13.95 12.09 5.05
C SER A 85 13.24 10.73 5.03
N LEU A 86 12.01 10.68 4.53
CA LEU A 86 11.24 9.45 4.40
C LEU A 86 11.70 8.66 3.17
N ASN A 87 12.14 7.42 3.38
CA ASN A 87 12.46 6.45 2.36
C ASN A 87 11.47 5.29 2.46
N VAL A 88 10.93 4.84 1.32
CA VAL A 88 9.94 3.77 1.24
C VAL A 88 10.37 2.78 0.16
N LEU A 89 10.57 1.53 0.54
CA LEU A 89 10.86 0.41 -0.35
C LEU A 89 9.72 -0.60 -0.29
N LEU A 90 9.26 -1.04 -1.45
CA LEU A 90 8.34 -2.16 -1.59
C LEU A 90 8.91 -3.22 -2.52
N GLU A 91 8.61 -4.48 -2.23
CA GLU A 91 8.96 -5.62 -3.07
C GLU A 91 7.82 -6.64 -3.12
N GLN A 92 7.56 -7.18 -4.30
CA GLN A 92 6.72 -8.37 -4.44
C GLN A 92 7.53 -9.63 -4.08
N VAL A 93 7.43 -10.07 -2.83
CA VAL A 93 8.23 -11.18 -2.28
C VAL A 93 7.64 -12.57 -2.55
N SER A 94 6.37 -12.66 -2.90
CA SER A 94 5.72 -13.93 -3.28
C SER A 94 4.64 -13.72 -4.33
N HIS A 95 4.45 -14.68 -5.24
CA HIS A 95 3.39 -14.65 -6.26
C HIS A 95 2.25 -15.64 -5.97
N HIS A 96 2.52 -16.73 -5.24
CA HIS A 96 1.55 -17.76 -4.89
C HIS A 96 1.75 -18.21 -3.43
N PRO A 97 1.04 -17.58 -2.46
CA PRO A 97 0.09 -16.47 -2.62
C PRO A 97 0.79 -15.11 -2.91
N PRO A 98 0.09 -14.11 -3.47
CA PRO A 98 0.67 -12.80 -3.71
C PRO A 98 0.96 -12.09 -2.39
N VAL A 99 2.23 -11.77 -2.12
CA VAL A 99 2.65 -10.99 -0.95
C VAL A 99 3.58 -9.88 -1.39
N SER A 100 3.27 -8.65 -0.99
CA SER A 100 4.13 -7.49 -1.15
C SER A 100 4.63 -7.03 0.22
N ALA A 101 5.94 -6.89 0.40
CA ALA A 101 6.54 -6.33 1.60
C ALA A 101 6.81 -4.83 1.40
N LEU A 102 6.68 -4.05 2.46
CA LEU A 102 6.96 -2.63 2.54
C LEU A 102 7.88 -2.40 3.75
N HIS A 103 8.96 -1.67 3.52
CA HIS A 103 9.81 -1.11 4.57
C HIS A 103 9.96 0.39 4.34
N ALA A 104 9.68 1.18 5.37
CA ALA A 104 9.86 2.62 5.31
C ALA A 104 10.62 3.12 6.54
N THR A 105 11.50 4.08 6.32
CA THR A 105 12.31 4.72 7.36
C THR A 105 12.29 6.22 7.20
N ASP A 106 12.14 6.94 8.31
CA ASP A 106 12.37 8.38 8.40
C ASP A 106 13.36 8.65 9.53
N GLU A 107 14.63 8.86 9.16
CA GLU A 107 15.72 9.05 10.12
C GLU A 107 15.55 10.34 10.93
N LYS A 108 15.00 11.39 10.32
CA LYS A 108 14.83 12.69 10.97
C LYS A 108 13.79 12.61 12.08
N GLU A 109 12.72 11.87 11.83
CA GLU A 109 11.61 11.72 12.77
C GLU A 109 11.73 10.46 13.64
N ASN A 110 12.79 9.66 13.43
CA ASN A 110 13.04 8.38 14.10
C ASN A 110 11.84 7.43 14.00
N ILE A 111 11.33 7.25 12.76
CA ILE A 111 10.19 6.38 12.46
C ILE A 111 10.67 5.23 11.58
N GLU A 112 10.27 4.01 11.93
CA GLU A 112 10.41 2.82 11.10
C GLU A 112 9.04 2.14 10.96
N MET A 113 8.72 1.71 9.75
CA MET A 113 7.50 0.99 9.44
C MET A 113 7.81 -0.22 8.58
N ILE A 114 7.25 -1.36 8.97
CA ILE A 114 7.28 -2.60 8.19
C ILE A 114 5.84 -3.06 8.02
N TRP A 115 5.45 -3.37 6.78
CA TRP A 115 4.11 -3.86 6.48
C TRP A 115 4.13 -4.89 5.35
N CYS A 116 3.31 -5.93 5.46
CA CYS A 116 3.05 -6.88 4.39
C CYS A 116 1.61 -6.76 3.89
N HIS A 117 1.44 -6.72 2.58
CA HIS A 117 0.16 -6.78 1.89
C HIS A 117 -0.05 -8.18 1.31
N ASN A 118 -1.11 -8.86 1.75
CA ASN A 118 -1.51 -10.18 1.25
C ASN A 118 -2.98 -10.12 0.79
N PRO A 119 -3.26 -9.46 -0.35
CA PRO A 119 -4.63 -9.28 -0.83
C PRO A 119 -5.21 -10.60 -1.31
N VAL A 120 -6.32 -11.01 -0.69
CA VAL A 120 -7.13 -12.17 -1.12
C VAL A 120 -8.42 -11.66 -1.75
N PRO A 121 -8.52 -11.62 -3.09
CA PRO A 121 -9.76 -11.23 -3.75
C PRO A 121 -10.81 -12.35 -3.67
N LYS A 122 -12.07 -11.97 -3.46
CA LYS A 122 -13.24 -12.86 -3.54
C LYS A 122 -14.34 -12.22 -4.37
N PHE A 123 -14.98 -13.01 -5.21
CA PHE A 123 -16.09 -12.59 -6.05
C PHE A 123 -17.36 -13.36 -5.68
N TYR A 124 -18.45 -12.63 -5.49
CA TYR A 124 -19.74 -13.11 -5.01
C TYR A 124 -20.85 -12.97 -6.07
N GLY A 125 -20.49 -12.96 -7.35
CA GLY A 125 -21.43 -12.79 -8.47
C GLY A 125 -21.76 -11.33 -8.77
N ILE A 126 -22.30 -10.59 -7.79
CA ILE A 126 -22.66 -9.17 -7.96
C ILE A 126 -21.67 -8.21 -7.28
N SER A 127 -20.75 -8.74 -6.48
CA SER A 127 -19.75 -7.95 -5.76
C SER A 127 -18.38 -8.62 -5.78
N ALA A 128 -17.34 -7.81 -5.66
CA ALA A 128 -15.97 -8.26 -5.42
C ALA A 128 -15.47 -7.61 -4.12
N SER A 129 -14.67 -8.33 -3.36
CA SER A 129 -14.10 -7.86 -2.09
C SER A 129 -12.62 -8.24 -2.00
N TYR A 130 -11.82 -7.36 -1.39
CA TYR A 130 -10.41 -7.59 -1.10
C TYR A 130 -10.23 -7.70 0.40
N TYR A 131 -9.58 -8.77 0.85
CA TYR A 131 -9.22 -8.98 2.25
C TYR A 131 -7.71 -8.90 2.40
N ASN A 132 -7.22 -8.24 3.44
CA ASN A 132 -5.85 -8.44 3.92
C ASN A 132 -5.93 -9.48 5.05
N ASN A 133 -5.16 -10.56 4.95
CA ASN A 133 -4.95 -11.51 6.05
C ASN A 133 -3.93 -10.96 7.04
#